data_AF-A0A645HBE0-F1
#
_entry.id   AF-A0A645HBE0-F1
#
_cell.length_a   1.000
_cell.length_b   1.000
_cell.length_c   1.000
_cell.angle_alpha   90.00
_cell.angle_beta   90.00
_cell.angle_gamma   90.00
#
_symmetry.space_group_name_H-M   'P 1'
#
loop_
_entity.id
_entity.type
_entity.pdbx_description
1 polymer ?
#
loop_
_entity_poly.entity_id
_entity_poly.type
_entity_poly.pdbx_seq_one_letter_code
_entity_poly.pdbx_strand_id
1 'polypeptide(L)'
;MVVAVGLTLFALSTVLSWGLYGTRCAEFLFGTKIIKPYQVLFCLFMVVGATMQLQLAWDIADTLNGLMAIPNLVALLLLSPVVFKLVKEYFSDPARELEKRK
;
A
#
# COMPACT_ATOMS: atom_id res chain seq x y z
N MET A 1 -6.73 27.65 -10.79
CA MET A 1 -5.48 26.97 -11.22
C MET A 1 -4.78 26.22 -10.09
N VAL A 2 -4.75 26.73 -8.86
CA VAL A 2 -4.15 26.03 -7.70
C VAL A 2 -4.72 24.61 -7.50
N VAL A 3 -6.04 24.44 -7.59
CA VAL A 3 -6.70 23.12 -7.43
C VAL A 3 -6.27 22.13 -8.52
N ALA A 4 -6.17 22.57 -9.78
CA ALA A 4 -5.78 21.71 -10.89
C ALA A 4 -4.33 21.23 -10.76
N VAL A 5 -3.41 22.13 -10.37
CA VAL A 5 -2.00 21.79 -10.13
C VAL A 5 -1.89 20.85 -8.93
N GLY A 6 -2.58 21.15 -7.83
CA GLY A 6 -2.59 20.30 -6.64
C GLY A 6 -3.15 18.90 -6.91
N LEU A 7 -4.27 18.82 -7.64
CA LEU A 7 -4.90 17.55 -8.00
C LEU A 7 -3.99 16.71 -8.90
N THR A 8 -3.27 17.34 -9.84
CA THR A 8 -2.33 16.63 -10.73
C THR A 8 -1.18 16.03 -9.93
N LEU A 9 -0.57 16.79 -9.02
CA LEU A 9 0.51 16.29 -8.16
C LEU A 9 0.02 15.17 -7.22
N PHE A 10 -1.18 15.32 -6.66
CA PHE A 10 -1.79 14.30 -5.81
C PHE A 10 -2.09 13.01 -6.57
N ALA A 11 -2.72 13.11 -7.74
CA ALA A 11 -3.03 11.96 -8.59
C ALA A 11 -1.75 11.21 -8.99
N LEU A 12 -0.70 11.93 -9.39
CA LEU A 12 0.61 11.33 -9.72
C LEU A 12 1.21 10.57 -8.53
N SER A 13 1.23 11.17 -7.33
CA SER A 13 1.76 10.52 -6.14
C SER A 13 0.98 9.25 -5.76
N THR A 14 -0.35 9.28 -5.93
CA THR A 14 -1.23 8.16 -5.63
C THR A 14 -0.97 7.01 -6.62
N VAL A 15 -0.99 7.30 -7.91
CA VAL A 15 -0.79 6.30 -8.96
C VAL A 15 0.61 5.66 -8.89
N LEU A 16 1.65 6.44 -8.59
CA LEU A 16 3.01 5.92 -8.37
C LEU A 16 3.06 4.96 -7.17
N SER A 17 2.40 5.32 -6.07
CA SER A 17 2.32 4.49 -4.87
C SER A 17 1.62 3.16 -5.16
N TRP A 18 0.46 3.20 -5.85
CA TRP A 18 -0.28 2.01 -6.26
C TRP A 18 0.52 1.09 -7.20
N GLY A 19 1.26 1.67 -8.15
CA GLY A 19 2.15 0.89 -9.03
C GLY A 19 3.27 0.18 -8.24
N LEU A 20 3.86 0.86 -7.26
CA LEU A 20 4.87 0.27 -6.37
C LEU A 20 4.29 -0.83 -5.47
N TYR A 21 3.16 -0.59 -4.82
CA TYR A 21 2.50 -1.59 -3.98
C TYR A 21 2.13 -2.85 -4.77
N GLY A 22 1.59 -2.67 -5.98
CA GLY A 22 1.30 -3.78 -6.90
C GLY A 22 2.55 -4.54 -7.30
N THR A 23 3.64 -3.84 -7.60
CA THR A 23 4.93 -4.46 -7.95
C THR A 23 5.48 -5.29 -6.79
N ARG A 24 5.36 -4.82 -5.53
CA ARG A 24 5.79 -5.57 -4.34
C ARG A 24 4.92 -6.80 -4.08
N CYS A 25 3.60 -6.70 -4.30
CA CYS A 25 2.71 -7.86 -4.20
C CYS A 25 3.05 -8.91 -5.27
N ALA A 26 3.30 -8.47 -6.52
CA ALA A 26 3.70 -9.36 -7.61
C ALA A 26 5.08 -10.00 -7.35
N GLU A 27 6.04 -9.23 -6.81
CA GLU A 27 7.35 -9.73 -6.38
C GLU A 27 7.21 -10.80 -5.29
N PHE A 28 6.31 -10.59 -4.31
CA PHE A 28 6.03 -11.58 -3.26
C PHE A 28 5.42 -12.87 -3.81
N LEU A 29 4.53 -12.78 -4.80
CA LEU A 29 3.81 -13.94 -5.35
C LEU A 29 4.63 -14.75 -6.38
N PHE A 30 5.36 -14.06 -7.25
CA PHE A 30 6.01 -14.66 -8.43
C PHE A 30 7.53 -14.43 -8.49
N GLY A 31 8.10 -13.75 -7.50
CA GLY A 31 9.51 -13.45 -7.40
C GLY A 31 9.96 -12.21 -8.19
N THR A 32 11.25 -11.89 -8.07
CA THR A 32 11.88 -10.63 -8.52
C THR A 32 11.88 -10.43 -10.04
N LYS A 33 11.68 -11.50 -10.83
CA LYS A 33 11.73 -11.44 -12.31
C LYS A 33 10.50 -10.75 -12.93
N ILE A 34 9.38 -10.66 -12.20
CA ILE A 34 8.12 -10.11 -12.71
C ILE A 34 8.01 -8.58 -12.55
N ILE A 35 8.94 -7.95 -11.84
CA ILE A 35 8.92 -6.51 -11.53
C ILE A 35 8.73 -5.63 -12.78
N LYS A 36 9.60 -5.80 -13.79
CA LYS A 36 9.54 -4.99 -15.02
C LYS A 36 8.30 -5.24 -15.87
N PRO A 37 7.88 -6.49 -16.18
CA PRO A 37 6.66 -6.71 -16.95
C PRO A 37 5.40 -6.23 -16.21
N TYR A 38 5.35 -6.33 -14.88
CA TYR A 38 4.22 -5.79 -14.10
C TYR A 38 4.10 -4.27 -14.23
N GLN A 39 5.22 -3.54 -14.15
CA GLN A 39 5.23 -2.08 -14.30
C GLN A 39 4.75 -1.63 -15.69
N VAL A 40 5.15 -2.34 -16.75
CA VAL A 40 4.68 -2.07 -18.12
C VAL A 40 3.18 -2.31 -18.23
N LEU A 41 2.70 -3.42 -17.68
CA LEU A 41 1.27 -3.76 -17.66
C LEU A 41 0.45 -2.71 -16.90
N PHE A 42 0.94 -2.26 -15.74
CA PHE A 42 0.30 -1.22 -14.93
C PHE A 42 0.15 0.10 -15.71
N CYS A 43 1.19 0.53 -16.44
CA CYS A 43 1.11 1.72 -17.29
C CYS A 43 0.06 1.59 -18.40
N LEU A 44 -0.10 0.40 -19.00
CA LEU A 44 -1.14 0.14 -19.99
C LEU A 44 -2.54 0.19 -19.36
N PHE A 45 -2.72 -0.43 -18.19
CA PHE A 45 -3.98 -0.38 -17.45
C PHE A 45 -4.37 1.03 -17.01
N MET A 46 -3.39 1.89 -16.69
CA MET A 46 -3.62 3.30 -16.40
C MET A 46 -4.30 4.04 -17.57
N VAL A 47 -3.81 3.82 -18.80
CA VAL A 47 -4.37 4.45 -20.01
C VAL A 47 -5.81 3.96 -20.24
N VAL A 48 -6.05 2.66 -20.06
CA VAL A 48 -7.40 2.10 -20.17
C VAL A 48 -8.32 2.61 -19.07
N GLY A 49 -7.83 2.68 -17.82
CA GLY A 49 -8.57 3.18 -16.66
C GLY A 49 -9.01 4.64 -16.82
N ALA A 50 -8.22 5.47 -17.51
CA ALA A 50 -8.60 6.83 -17.84
C ALA A 50 -9.82 6.94 -18.78
N THR A 51 -10.15 5.87 -19.53
CA THR A 51 -11.31 5.80 -20.43
C THR A 51 -12.54 5.15 -19.80
N MET A 52 -12.41 4.60 -18.59
CA MET A 52 -13.49 3.90 -17.91
C MET A 52 -14.49 4.86 -17.26
N GLN A 53 -15.74 4.43 -17.07
CA GLN A 53 -16.72 5.21 -16.32
C GLN A 53 -16.28 5.35 -14.87
N LEU A 54 -16.38 6.57 -14.36
CA LEU A 54 -15.93 6.93 -13.00
C LEU A 54 -16.63 6.08 -11.93
N GLN A 55 -17.94 5.88 -12.03
CA GLN A 55 -18.70 5.07 -11.07
C GLN A 55 -18.19 3.62 -11.02
N LEU A 56 -17.99 3.01 -12.19
CA LEU A 56 -17.46 1.67 -12.32
C LEU A 56 -16.05 1.57 -11.72
N ALA A 57 -15.24 2.62 -11.87
CA ALA A 57 -13.88 2.67 -11.32
C ALA A 57 -13.89 2.71 -9.80
N TRP A 58 -14.79 3.49 -9.20
CA TRP A 58 -14.99 3.52 -7.76
C TRP A 58 -15.50 2.19 -7.22
N ASP A 59 -16.52 1.60 -7.86
CA ASP A 59 -17.11 0.33 -7.41
C ASP A 59 -16.07 -0.81 -7.41
N ILE A 60 -15.22 -0.88 -8.45
CA ILE A 60 -14.13 -1.86 -8.52
C ILE A 60 -13.06 -1.56 -7.46
N ALA A 61 -12.66 -0.30 -7.30
CA ALA A 61 -11.63 0.08 -6.33
C ALA A 61 -12.05 -0.24 -4.90
N ASP A 62 -13.29 0.08 -4.52
CA ASP A 62 -13.81 -0.17 -3.17
C ASP A 62 -13.98 -1.67 -2.91
N THR A 63 -14.44 -2.43 -3.90
CA THR A 63 -14.56 -3.90 -3.79
C THR A 63 -13.20 -4.57 -3.60
N LEU A 64 -12.19 -4.20 -4.40
CA LEU A 64 -10.84 -4.76 -4.30
C LEU A 64 -10.15 -4.33 -3.00
N ASN A 65 -10.31 -3.07 -2.59
CA ASN A 65 -9.77 -2.59 -1.31
C ASN A 65 -10.41 -3.29 -0.12
N GLY A 66 -11.73 -3.47 -0.14
CA GLY A 66 -12.44 -4.24 0.88
C GLY A 66 -11.92 -5.67 0.97
N LEU A 67 -11.76 -6.34 -0.18
CA LEU A 67 -11.25 -7.70 -0.24
C LEU A 67 -9.83 -7.83 0.30
N MET A 68 -8.96 -6.84 0.06
CA MET A 68 -7.61 -6.79 0.60
C MET A 68 -7.58 -6.46 2.10
N ALA A 69 -8.48 -5.59 2.56
CA ALA A 69 -8.55 -5.15 3.95
C ALA A 69 -9.05 -6.26 4.89
N ILE A 70 -10.02 -7.08 4.46
CA ILE A 70 -10.58 -8.17 5.27
C ILE A 70 -9.50 -9.11 5.85
N PRO A 71 -8.64 -9.77 5.06
CA PRO A 71 -7.64 -10.69 5.61
C PRO A 71 -6.60 -9.96 6.47
N ASN A 72 -6.23 -8.73 6.11
CA ASN A 72 -5.28 -7.93 6.88
C ASN A 72 -5.84 -7.59 8.26
N LEU A 73 -7.08 -7.09 8.34
CA LEU A 73 -7.74 -6.75 9.60
C LEU A 73 -7.97 -7.97 10.48
N VAL A 74 -8.37 -9.11 9.90
CA VAL A 74 -8.52 -10.37 10.66
C VAL A 74 -7.18 -10.81 11.25
N ALA A 75 -6.11 -10.79 10.47
CA ALA A 75 -4.77 -11.11 10.97
C ALA A 75 -4.32 -10.14 12.06
N LEU A 76 -4.56 -8.84 11.89
CA LEU A 76 -4.20 -7.81 12.87
C LEU A 76 -4.94 -8.02 14.21
N LEU A 77 -6.23 -8.35 14.17
CA LEU A 77 -7.02 -8.62 15.38
C LEU A 77 -6.49 -9.85 16.13
N LEU A 78 -6.12 -10.92 15.41
CA LEU A 78 -5.53 -12.12 16.00
C LEU A 78 -4.11 -11.88 16.54
N LEU A 79 -3.30 -11.05 15.87
CA LEU A 79 -1.94 -10.72 16.29
C LEU A 79 -1.87 -9.58 17.30
N SER A 80 -2.96 -8.85 17.53
CA SER A 80 -3.05 -7.75 18.50
C SER A 80 -2.35 -8.07 19.85
N PRO A 81 -2.63 -9.22 20.53
CA PRO A 81 -1.96 -9.55 21.79
C PRO A 81 -0.44 -9.77 21.65
N VAL A 82 0.03 -10.24 20.50
CA VAL A 82 1.47 -10.43 20.22
C VAL A 82 2.14 -9.09 20.00
N VAL A 83 1.52 -8.19 19.24
CA VAL A 83 2.02 -6.82 19.02
C VAL A 83 2.13 -6.07 20.34
N PHE A 84 1.13 -6.14 21.21
CA PHE A 84 1.21 -5.50 22.54
C PHE A 84 2.35 -6.03 23.41
N LYS A 85 2.63 -7.34 23.36
CA LYS A 85 3.78 -7.95 24.06
C LYS A 85 5.10 -7.43 23.49
N LEU A 86 5.27 -7.45 22.17
CA LEU A 86 6.47 -6.97 21.49
C LEU A 86 6.72 -5.48 21.71
N VAL A 87 5.66 -4.67 21.68
CA VAL A 87 5.74 -3.23 21.97
C VAL A 87 6.20 -3.00 23.40
N LYS A 88 5.63 -3.73 24.38
CA LYS A 88 6.04 -3.64 25.78
C LYS A 88 7.50 -4.05 25.96
N GLU A 89 7.94 -5.13 25.34
CA GLU A 89 9.33 -5.60 25.36
C GLU A 89 10.28 -4.58 24.72
N TYR A 90 9.93 -4.04 23.55
CA TYR A 90 10.70 -3.01 22.85
C TYR A 90 10.91 -1.73 23.69
N PHE A 91 9.91 -1.33 24.47
CA PHE A 91 10.00 -0.16 25.37
C PHE A 91 10.59 -0.49 26.74
N SER A 92 10.69 -1.77 27.12
CA SER A 92 11.28 -2.20 28.39
C SER A 92 12.76 -2.53 28.26
N ASP A 93 13.32 -2.57 27.05
CA ASP A 93 14.73 -2.85 26.80
C ASP A 93 15.62 -1.68 27.28
N PRO A 94 16.39 -1.87 28.37
CA PRO A 94 17.23 -0.81 28.95
C PRO A 94 18.41 -0.42 28.04
N ALA A 95 18.71 -1.19 26.98
CA ALA A 95 19.78 -0.89 26.04
C ALA A 95 19.55 0.41 25.25
N ARG A 96 18.30 0.88 25.12
CA ARG A 96 17.97 2.14 24.41
C ARG A 96 17.65 3.34 25.30
N GLU A 97 17.49 3.14 26.60
CA GLU A 97 17.46 4.26 27.56
C GLU A 97 18.81 5.00 27.65
N LEU A 98 19.91 4.32 27.30
CA LEU A 98 21.24 4.92 27.18
C LEU A 98 21.43 5.74 25.89
N GLU A 99 20.71 5.43 24.81
CA GLU A 99 20.74 6.19 23.55
C GLU A 99 19.86 7.44 23.61
N LYS A 100 18.74 7.40 24.34
CA LYS A 100 17.91 8.59 24.63
C LYS A 100 18.55 9.58 25.63
N ARG A 101 19.59 9.18 26.37
CA ARG A 101 20.32 10.02 27.34
C ARG A 101 21.64 10.60 26.80
N LYS A 102 22.05 10.25 25.58
CA LYS A 102 23.14 10.92 24.84
C LYS A 102 22.59 11.97 23.91
#